data_AF-A0A953UNM2-F1
#
_entry.id   AF-A0A953UNM2-F1
#
_cell.length_a   1.000
_cell.length_b   1.000
_cell.length_c   1.000
_cell.angle_alpha   90.00
_cell.angle_beta   90.00
_cell.angle_gamma   90.00
#
_symmetry.space_group_name_H-M   'P 1'
#
loop_
_entity.id
_entity.type
_entity.pdbx_description
1 polymer ?
#
loop_
_entity_poly.entity_id
_entity_poly.type
_entity_poly.pdbx_seq_one_letter_code
_entity_poly.pdbx_strand_id
1 'polypeptide(L)'
;MRTGTRLPVPTGGGNQFQYFDLGVNIDCHNVREILGQLTVQVSADVSAVALETGAASSLPPVVRQYKWNSTVIVPLRKATQIFSSDDLNSKRKFQLELTATPIK
;
A
#
# COMPACT_ATOMS: atom_id res chain seq x y z
N MET A 1 -9.66 -3.75 -2.93
CA MET A 1 -9.91 -2.30 -2.77
C MET A 1 -8.83 -1.53 -3.49
N ARG A 2 -9.19 -0.44 -4.16
CA ARG A 2 -8.26 0.43 -4.88
C ARG A 2 -8.61 1.87 -4.55
N THR A 3 -7.62 2.65 -4.15
CA THR A 3 -7.73 4.11 -4.00
C THR A 3 -6.43 4.72 -4.47
N GLY A 4 -6.48 5.87 -5.14
CA GLY A 4 -5.28 6.48 -5.68
C GLY A 4 -5.50 7.86 -6.25
N THR A 5 -4.40 8.49 -6.65
CA THR A 5 -4.33 9.80 -7.27
C THR A 5 -3.26 9.76 -8.34
N ARG A 6 -3.46 10.55 -9.40
CA ARG A 6 -2.52 10.65 -10.52
C ARG A 6 -1.74 11.95 -10.41
N LEU A 7 -0.43 11.84 -10.21
CA LEU A 7 0.46 12.98 -10.00
C LEU A 7 1.10 13.43 -11.32
N PRO A 8 0.87 14.66 -11.80
CA PRO A 8 1.62 15.23 -12.92
C PRO A 8 3.01 15.69 -12.49
N VAL A 9 4.03 15.33 -13.28
CA VAL A 9 5.43 15.72 -13.11
C VAL A 9 5.92 16.38 -14.41
N PRO A 10 6.39 17.65 -14.37
CA PRO A 10 6.92 18.32 -15.55
C PRO A 10 8.18 17.64 -16.09
N THR A 11 8.26 17.43 -17.41
CA THR A 11 9.44 16.84 -18.07
C THR A 11 10.15 17.87 -18.94
N GLY A 12 10.98 18.72 -18.34
CA GLY A 12 12.08 19.46 -19.00
C GLY A 12 11.77 20.51 -20.08
N GLY A 13 10.56 20.59 -20.65
CA GLY A 13 10.21 21.61 -21.65
C GLY A 13 8.72 21.65 -22.04
N GLY A 14 8.14 22.85 -22.11
CA GLY A 14 6.75 23.10 -22.53
C GLY A 14 5.67 22.55 -21.58
N ASN A 15 4.42 22.45 -22.05
CA ASN A 15 3.27 21.85 -21.34
C ASN A 15 3.31 20.30 -21.35
N GLN A 16 4.50 19.69 -21.21
CA GLN A 16 4.66 18.23 -21.18
C GLN A 16 4.72 17.72 -19.75
N PHE A 17 3.89 16.72 -19.44
CA PHE A 17 3.76 16.11 -18.13
C PHE A 17 3.84 14.59 -18.21
N GLN A 18 4.63 13.98 -17.33
CA GLN A 18 4.55 12.55 -17.03
C GLN A 18 3.65 12.35 -15.82
N TYR A 19 2.80 11.33 -15.87
CA TYR A 19 1.87 11.03 -14.80
C TYR A 19 2.28 9.77 -14.04
N PHE A 20 2.28 9.85 -12.71
CA PHE A 20 2.53 8.73 -11.82
C PHE A 20 1.26 8.37 -11.07
N ASP A 21 0.87 7.10 -11.13
CA ASP A 21 -0.26 6.59 -10.35
C ASP A 21 0.22 6.19 -8.95
N LEU A 22 -0.35 6.86 -7.96
CA LEU A 22 -0.02 6.65 -6.55
C LEU A 22 -1.26 6.21 -5.80
N GLY A 23 -1.11 5.34 -4.82
CA GLY A 23 -2.27 4.89 -4.07
C GLY A 23 -2.07 3.62 -3.28
N VAL A 24 -3.20 3.03 -2.89
CA VAL A 24 -3.29 1.78 -2.16
C VAL A 24 -4.12 0.81 -2.99
N ASN A 25 -3.52 -0.31 -3.35
CA ASN A 25 -4.23 -1.47 -3.89
C ASN A 25 -4.11 -2.63 -2.90
N ILE A 26 -5.22 -3.20 -2.48
CA ILE A 26 -5.25 -4.40 -1.65
C ILE A 26 -6.23 -5.39 -2.26
N ASP A 27 -5.74 -6.54 -2.66
CA ASP A 27 -6.51 -7.65 -3.21
C ASP A 27 -6.50 -8.81 -2.19
N CYS A 28 -7.69 -9.35 -1.90
CA CYS A 28 -7.88 -10.51 -1.04
C CYS A 28 -8.63 -11.57 -1.83
N HIS A 29 -8.09 -12.78 -1.92
CA HIS A 29 -8.70 -13.88 -2.65
C HIS A 29 -8.38 -15.24 -1.99
N ASN A 30 -8.91 -16.31 -2.55
CA ASN A 30 -8.72 -17.68 -2.05
C ASN A 30 -9.09 -17.84 -0.56
N VAL A 31 -10.14 -17.15 -0.13
CA VAL A 31 -10.62 -17.15 1.25
C VAL A 31 -11.16 -18.53 1.62
N ARG A 32 -10.66 -19.10 2.73
CA ARG A 32 -11.15 -20.37 3.31
C ARG A 32 -11.25 -20.25 4.81
N GLU A 33 -12.35 -20.74 5.37
CA GLU A 33 -12.50 -20.87 6.82
C GLU A 33 -12.12 -22.28 7.26
N ILE A 34 -11.22 -22.40 8.24
CA ILE A 34 -10.79 -23.66 8.84
C ILE A 34 -10.71 -23.44 10.35
N LEU A 35 -11.46 -24.24 11.12
CA LEU A 35 -11.44 -24.22 12.60
C LEU A 35 -11.67 -22.81 13.20
N GLY A 36 -12.57 -22.02 12.63
CA GLY A 36 -12.90 -20.67 13.10
C GLY A 36 -11.83 -19.61 12.81
N GLN A 37 -10.86 -19.93 11.95
CA GLN A 37 -9.87 -18.99 11.42
C GLN A 37 -10.02 -18.87 9.91
N LEU A 38 -9.71 -17.69 9.39
CA LEU A 38 -9.78 -17.40 7.97
C LEU A 38 -8.38 -17.45 7.38
N THR A 39 -8.16 -18.36 6.44
CA THR A 39 -6.99 -18.35 5.56
C THR A 39 -7.31 -17.51 4.34
N VAL A 40 -6.50 -16.49 4.06
CA VAL A 40 -6.71 -15.55 2.97
C VAL A 40 -5.40 -15.30 2.24
N GLN A 41 -5.41 -15.30 0.91
CA GLN A 41 -4.29 -14.77 0.15
C GLN A 41 -4.45 -13.26 0.01
N VAL A 42 -3.47 -12.51 0.48
CA VAL A 42 -3.48 -11.04 0.47
C VAL A 42 -2.32 -10.54 -0.39
N SER A 43 -2.65 -9.68 -1.35
CA SER A 43 -1.68 -8.87 -2.11
C SER A 43 -1.95 -7.40 -1.80
N ALA A 44 -0.93 -6.66 -1.39
CA ALA A 44 -1.05 -5.26 -1.04
C ALA A 44 0.10 -4.45 -1.65
N ASP A 45 -0.24 -3.34 -2.29
CA ASP A 45 0.67 -2.38 -2.91
C ASP A 45 0.31 -0.99 -2.39
N VAL A 46 1.25 -0.30 -1.75
CA VAL A 46 1.10 1.06 -1.25
C VAL A 46 2.20 1.92 -1.86
N SER A 47 1.82 2.97 -2.59
CA SER A 47 2.74 3.92 -3.18
C SER A 47 2.48 5.35 -2.73
N ALA A 48 3.56 6.10 -2.47
CA ALA A 48 3.50 7.48 -2.01
C ALA A 48 4.70 8.29 -2.49
N VAL A 49 4.53 9.61 -2.65
CA VAL A 49 5.66 10.52 -2.90
C VAL A 49 6.49 10.66 -1.63
N ALA A 50 7.81 10.50 -1.76
CA ALA A 50 8.74 10.96 -0.76
C ALA A 50 8.82 12.49 -0.80
N LEU A 51 8.07 13.15 0.08
CA LEU A 51 8.26 14.57 0.35
C LEU A 51 9.55 14.72 1.17
N GLU A 52 10.69 14.87 0.51
CA GLU A 52 11.90 15.34 1.18
C GLU A 52 11.72 16.83 1.48
N THR A 53 11.62 17.15 2.76
CA THR A 53 11.45 18.53 3.25
C THR A 53 12.66 19.36 2.83
N GLY A 54 12.52 20.26 1.86
CA GLY A 54 13.42 21.41 1.78
C GLY A 54 13.83 21.95 0.42
N ALA A 55 13.50 21.33 -0.71
CA ALA A 55 13.87 21.91 -2.01
C ALA A 55 12.66 21.96 -2.96
N ALA A 56 12.10 23.15 -3.11
CA ALA A 56 11.41 23.50 -4.34
C ALA A 56 12.46 23.48 -5.46
N SER A 57 12.57 22.40 -6.21
CA SER A 57 13.49 22.36 -7.35
C SER A 57 13.14 21.21 -8.28
N SER A 58 12.81 21.53 -9.53
CA SER A 58 13.05 20.87 -10.85
C SER A 58 13.38 19.37 -11.00
N LEU A 59 13.50 18.58 -9.93
CA LEU A 59 13.83 17.16 -9.94
C LEU A 59 12.54 16.32 -9.90
N PRO A 60 12.51 15.18 -10.62
CA PRO A 60 11.39 14.25 -10.54
C PRO A 60 11.17 13.75 -9.09
N PRO A 61 9.91 13.55 -8.65
CA PRO A 61 9.62 13.08 -7.31
C PRO A 61 10.10 11.64 -7.13
N VAL A 62 10.66 11.35 -5.95
CA VAL A 62 10.95 9.97 -5.54
C VAL A 62 9.65 9.30 -5.10
N VAL A 63 9.35 8.13 -5.66
CA VAL A 63 8.18 7.32 -5.28
C VAL A 63 8.62 6.19 -4.37
N ARG A 64 8.02 6.11 -3.18
CA ARG A 64 8.16 4.96 -2.27
C ARG A 64 7.07 3.95 -2.56
N GLN A 65 7.41 2.67 -2.50
CA GLN A 65 6.47 1.59 -2.74
C GLN A 65 6.69 0.43 -1.78
N TYR A 66 5.59 -0.05 -1.20
CA TYR A 66 5.54 -1.21 -0.31
C TYR A 66 4.69 -2.29 -0.99
N LYS A 67 5.27 -3.47 -1.22
CA LYS A 67 4.59 -4.60 -1.84
C LYS A 67 4.65 -5.81 -0.93
N TRP A 68 3.50 -6.37 -0.62
CA TRP A 68 3.38 -7.63 0.09
C TRP A 68 2.49 -8.60 -0.70
N ASN A 69 2.84 -9.87 -0.68
CA ASN A 69 2.02 -10.95 -1.21
C ASN A 69 2.26 -12.20 -0.37
N SER A 70 1.23 -12.62 0.37
CA SER A 70 1.33 -13.81 1.22
C SER A 70 -0.04 -14.41 1.52
N THR A 71 -0.05 -15.69 1.86
CA THR A 71 -1.19 -16.32 2.53
C THR A 71 -1.08 -16.09 4.04
N VAL A 72 -2.15 -15.55 4.62
CA VAL A 72 -2.22 -15.20 6.04
C VAL A 72 -3.39 -15.93 6.70
N ILE A 73 -3.25 -16.23 7.98
CA ILE A 73 -4.29 -16.85 8.80
C ILE A 73 -4.72 -15.82 9.83
N VAL A 74 -6.01 -15.45 9.83
CA VAL A 74 -6.57 -14.46 10.75
C VAL A 74 -7.75 -15.01 11.54
N PRO A 75 -7.78 -14.83 12.87
CA PRO A 75 -8.95 -15.14 13.67
C PRO A 75 -10.13 -14.24 13.30
N LEU A 76 -11.34 -14.80 13.35
CA LEU A 76 -12.57 -14.03 13.15
C LEU A 76 -12.74 -13.00 14.28
N ARG A 77 -13.25 -11.81 13.91
CA ARG A 77 -13.58 -10.69 14.81
C ARG A 77 -12.42 -10.13 15.62
N LYS A 78 -11.17 -10.41 15.22
CA LYS A 78 -9.97 -9.89 15.88
C LYS A 78 -9.03 -9.23 14.88
N ALA A 79 -8.69 -7.99 15.18
CA ALA A 79 -7.65 -7.24 14.50
C ALA A 79 -6.30 -7.98 14.56
N THR A 80 -5.73 -8.26 13.39
CA THR A 80 -4.46 -8.97 13.26
C THR A 80 -3.55 -8.24 12.30
N GLN A 81 -2.37 -7.83 12.77
CA GLN A 81 -1.33 -7.28 11.91
C GLN A 81 -0.76 -8.39 11.02
N ILE A 82 -0.95 -8.26 9.71
CA ILE A 82 -0.54 -9.26 8.72
C ILE A 82 0.74 -8.89 7.98
N PHE A 83 1.03 -7.58 7.83
CA PHE A 83 2.28 -7.10 7.25
C PHE A 83 2.84 -5.91 8.03
N SER A 84 4.16 -5.76 7.93
CA SER A 84 4.92 -4.71 8.59
C SER A 84 6.24 -4.51 7.82
N SER A 85 6.49 -3.29 7.36
CA SER A 85 7.78 -2.90 6.77
C SER A 85 8.22 -1.56 7.30
N ASP A 86 9.51 -1.43 7.61
CA ASP A 86 10.12 -0.16 7.99
C ASP A 86 10.41 0.69 6.74
N ASP A 87 10.30 2.01 6.88
CA ASP A 87 10.66 2.95 5.82
C ASP A 87 12.19 3.13 5.80
N LEU A 88 12.81 2.99 4.63
CA LEU A 88 14.28 3.03 4.50
C LEU A 88 14.87 4.42 4.78
N ASN A 89 14.10 5.49 4.62
CA ASN A 89 14.60 6.86 4.72
C ASN A 89 13.98 7.64 5.89
N SER A 90 13.30 6.96 6.81
CA SER A 90 12.72 7.58 8.00
C SER A 90 12.51 6.57 9.13
N LYS A 91 12.17 7.04 10.32
CA LYS A 91 11.77 6.16 11.44
C LYS A 91 10.31 5.68 11.34
N ARG A 92 9.70 5.81 10.15
CA ARG A 92 8.30 5.44 9.94
C ARG A 92 8.20 3.95 9.63
N LYS A 93 7.02 3.41 9.85
CA LYS A 93 6.69 2.02 9.60
C LYS A 93 5.33 1.94 8.93
N PHE A 94 5.21 1.07 7.95
CA PHE A 94 3.95 0.73 7.33
C PHE A 94 3.49 -0.62 7.84
N GLN A 95 2.23 -0.69 8.27
CA GLN A 95 1.59 -1.89 8.78
C GLN A 95 0.25 -2.08 8.08
N LEU A 96 -0.06 -3.34 7.78
CA LEU A 96 -1.39 -3.73 7.31
C LEU A 96 -2.04 -4.60 8.37
N GLU A 97 -3.21 -4.18 8.80
CA GLU A 97 -4.06 -4.91 9.75
C GLU A 97 -5.30 -5.43 9.04
N LEU A 98 -5.67 -6.68 9.34
CA LEU A 98 -6.85 -7.34 8.79
C LEU A 98 -7.76 -7.77 9.95
N THR A 99 -9.03 -7.39 9.85
CA THR A 99 -10.11 -7.89 10.71
C THR A 99 -11.13 -8.60 9.84
N ALA A 100 -11.34 -9.91 10.10
CA ALA A 100 -12.35 -10.70 9.40
C ALA A 100 -13.69 -10.65 10.15
N THR A 101 -14.73 -10.10 9.51
CA THR A 101 -16.07 -10.00 10.11
C THR A 101 -17.05 -10.87 9.31
N PRO A 102 -17.69 -11.88 9.93
CA PRO A 102 -18.72 -12.67 9.26
C PRO A 102 -19.91 -11.80 8.82
N ILE A 103 -20.35 -11.98 7.59
CA ILE A 103 -21.55 -11.35 7.04
C ILE A 103 -22.75 -12.24 7.41
N LYS A 104 -23.85 -11.63 7.86
CA LYS A 104 -25.12 -12.31 8.11
C LYS A 104 -25.98 -12.33 6.87
#